data_AF-A0A4Q3HHS0-F1
#
_entry.id   AF-A0A4Q3HHS0-F1
#
_cell.length_a   1.000
_cell.length_b   1.000
_cell.length_c   1.000
_cell.angle_alpha   90.00
_cell.angle_beta   90.00
_cell.angle_gamma   90.00
#
_symmetry.space_group_name_H-M   'P 1'
#
loop_
_entity.id
_entity.type
_entity.pdbx_description
1 polymer ?
#
loop_
_entity_poly.entity_id
_entity_poly.type
_entity_poly.pdbx_seq_one_letter_code
_entity_poly.pdbx_strand_id
1 'polypeptide(L)'
;LGWIAINVPGAAAIGIRGIGAAPAFVALFLYSLLPVVANTVVGLEGVPREANEAARGVGMTGRQRLFGIELPLAMPVILTGIRIVLVQNIGLATIAALIGGGGFGVFVFQGVGQTAMDLVLLGAVPTVVLAFTAATVLDALVELNAPVGTRGKAA
;
A
#
# COMPACT_ATOMS: atom_id res chain seq x y z
N LEU A 1 -14.56 -10.76 13.64
CA LEU A 1 -13.73 -10.29 14.79
C LEU A 1 -14.48 -10.28 16.13
N GLY A 2 -15.80 -10.03 16.16
CA GLY A 2 -16.60 -10.17 17.40
C GLY A 2 -16.54 -11.57 18.04
N TRP A 3 -16.44 -12.64 17.24
CA TRP A 3 -16.27 -14.01 17.75
C TRP A 3 -14.92 -14.22 18.48
N ILE A 4 -13.84 -13.61 18.00
CA ILE A 4 -12.51 -13.67 18.64
C ILE A 4 -12.53 -12.86 19.95
N ALA A 5 -13.19 -11.71 19.97
CA ALA A 5 -13.35 -10.88 21.16
C ALA A 5 -14.06 -11.61 22.32
N ILE A 6 -14.94 -12.54 21.99
CA ILE A 6 -15.73 -13.32 22.96
C ILE A 6 -14.97 -14.57 23.44
N ASN A 7 -14.13 -15.17 22.59
CA ASN A 7 -13.49 -16.45 22.88
C ASN A 7 -12.02 -16.34 23.33
N VAL A 8 -11.37 -15.19 23.18
CA VAL A 8 -9.98 -14.96 23.60
C VAL A 8 -9.92 -13.92 24.72
N PRO A 9 -9.57 -14.30 25.98
CA PRO A 9 -9.40 -13.34 27.07
C PRO A 9 -8.31 -12.33 26.73
N GLY A 10 -8.64 -11.04 26.74
CA GLY A 10 -7.71 -9.94 26.40
C GLY A 10 -7.82 -9.37 24.98
N ALA A 11 -8.46 -10.07 24.04
CA ALA A 11 -8.65 -9.56 22.66
C ALA A 11 -9.53 -8.29 22.62
N ALA A 12 -10.56 -8.23 23.46
CA ALA A 12 -11.41 -7.05 23.61
C ALA A 12 -10.70 -5.84 24.25
N ALA A 13 -9.63 -6.08 25.03
CA ALA A 13 -8.79 -5.04 25.64
C ALA A 13 -7.81 -4.41 24.64
N ILE A 14 -7.44 -5.15 23.59
CA ILE A 14 -6.59 -4.70 22.47
C ILE A 14 -7.45 -4.05 21.35
N GLY A 15 -8.75 -3.82 21.58
CA GLY A 15 -9.64 -3.12 20.64
C GLY A 15 -10.19 -4.00 19.52
N ILE A 16 -10.03 -5.33 19.59
CA ILE A 16 -10.71 -6.28 18.71
C ILE A 16 -12.18 -6.33 19.16
N ARG A 17 -12.98 -5.38 18.68
CA ARG A 17 -14.44 -5.36 18.76
C ARG A 17 -14.98 -5.38 17.32
N GLY A 18 -16.29 -5.54 17.13
CA GLY A 18 -16.88 -5.52 15.78
C GLY A 18 -16.65 -4.21 15.00
N ILE A 19 -16.24 -3.15 15.71
CA ILE A 19 -15.94 -1.80 15.22
C ILE A 19 -14.65 -1.31 15.91
N GLY A 20 -13.89 -0.41 15.26
CA GLY A 20 -12.65 0.16 15.81
C GLY A 20 -11.45 0.16 14.87
N ALA A 21 -10.30 0.59 15.39
CA ALA A 21 -9.03 0.64 14.64
C ALA A 21 -8.53 -0.75 14.21
N ALA A 22 -8.65 -1.77 15.07
CA ALA A 22 -8.21 -3.12 14.77
C ALA A 22 -8.95 -3.75 13.56
N PRO A 23 -10.31 -3.80 13.52
CA PRO A 23 -11.01 -4.31 12.35
C PRO A 23 -10.78 -3.47 11.09
N ALA A 24 -10.67 -2.14 11.22
CA ALA A 24 -10.33 -1.25 10.11
C ALA A 24 -8.96 -1.58 9.50
N PHE A 25 -7.93 -1.75 10.33
CA PHE A 25 -6.60 -2.12 9.87
C PHE A 25 -6.59 -3.46 9.14
N VAL A 26 -7.24 -4.48 9.70
CA VAL A 26 -7.33 -5.80 9.07
C VAL A 26 -8.04 -5.71 7.72
N ALA A 27 -9.14 -4.95 7.62
CA ALA A 27 -9.85 -4.76 6.36
C ALA A 27 -8.97 -4.07 5.31
N LEU A 28 -8.28 -2.99 5.68
CA LEU A 28 -7.37 -2.26 4.78
C LEU A 28 -6.20 -3.16 4.35
N PHE A 29 -5.60 -3.90 5.29
CA PHE A 29 -4.52 -4.83 5.00
C PHE A 29 -4.95 -5.87 3.98
N LEU A 30 -6.04 -6.60 4.26
CA LEU A 30 -6.56 -7.64 3.37
C LEU A 30 -6.97 -7.08 2.01
N TYR A 31 -7.63 -5.92 1.99
CA TYR A 31 -7.98 -5.23 0.76
C TYR A 31 -6.74 -4.88 -0.06
N SER A 32 -5.70 -4.34 0.59
CA SER A 32 -4.48 -3.89 -0.08
C SER A 32 -3.61 -5.02 -0.64
N LEU A 33 -3.75 -6.25 -0.14
CA LEU A 33 -3.08 -7.41 -0.72
C LEU A 33 -3.48 -7.61 -2.19
N LEU A 34 -4.75 -7.39 -2.53
CA LEU A 34 -5.24 -7.60 -3.89
C LEU A 34 -4.51 -6.70 -4.93
N PRO A 35 -4.48 -5.37 -4.79
CA PRO A 35 -3.74 -4.52 -5.71
C PRO A 35 -2.23 -4.71 -5.59
N VAL A 36 -1.66 -5.06 -4.43
CA VAL A 36 -0.22 -5.37 -4.32
C VAL A 36 0.14 -6.58 -5.18
N VAL A 37 -0.63 -7.66 -5.07
CA VAL A 37 -0.42 -8.88 -5.87
C VAL A 37 -0.64 -8.57 -7.35
N ALA A 38 -1.71 -7.86 -7.70
CA ALA A 38 -2.01 -7.51 -9.08
C ALA A 38 -0.87 -6.69 -9.73
N ASN A 39 -0.38 -5.65 -9.05
CA ASN A 39 0.76 -4.85 -9.55
C ASN A 39 2.05 -5.67 -9.62
N THR A 40 2.23 -6.65 -8.72
CA THR A 40 3.39 -7.54 -8.75
C THR A 40 3.36 -8.46 -9.96
N VAL A 41 2.19 -9.03 -10.27
CA VAL A 41 1.99 -9.85 -11.48
C VAL A 41 2.25 -9.03 -12.73
N VAL A 42 1.69 -7.82 -12.82
CA VAL A 42 1.96 -6.90 -13.95
C VAL A 42 3.45 -6.59 -14.09
N GLY A 43 4.17 -6.39 -12.98
CA GLY A 43 5.61 -6.18 -13.00
C GLY A 43 6.39 -7.37 -13.56
N LEU A 44 6.02 -8.60 -13.15
CA LEU A 44 6.65 -9.84 -13.63
C LEU A 44 6.30 -10.14 -15.10
N GLU A 45 5.07 -9.85 -15.52
CA GLU A 45 4.65 -9.99 -16.92
C GLU A 45 5.32 -8.97 -17.84
N GLY A 46 5.74 -7.82 -17.30
CA GLY A 46 6.51 -6.79 -18.01
C GLY A 46 7.98 -7.15 -18.29
N VAL A 47 8.48 -8.28 -17.78
CA VAL A 47 9.87 -8.73 -18.02
C VAL A 47 10.04 -9.16 -19.49
N PRO A 48 11.04 -8.64 -20.23
CA PRO A 48 11.29 -9.00 -21.62
C PRO A 48 11.48 -10.50 -21.79
N ARG A 49 10.85 -11.06 -22.83
CA ARG A 49 10.90 -12.51 -23.12
C ARG A 49 12.31 -12.98 -23.41
N GLU A 50 13.11 -12.13 -24.03
CA GLU A 50 14.50 -12.35 -24.42
C GLU A 50 15.37 -12.60 -23.18
N ALA A 51 15.16 -11.85 -22.10
CA ALA A 51 15.87 -12.06 -20.83
C ALA A 51 15.54 -13.44 -20.23
N ASN A 52 14.28 -13.85 -20.30
CA ASN A 52 13.82 -15.15 -19.81
C ASN A 52 14.27 -16.34 -20.67
N GLU A 53 14.43 -16.14 -21.98
CA GLU A 53 14.98 -17.14 -22.91
C GLU A 53 16.49 -17.28 -22.75
N ALA A 54 17.21 -16.17 -22.64
CA ALA A 54 18.65 -16.17 -22.35
C ALA A 54 18.96 -16.90 -21.03
N ALA A 55 18.19 -16.61 -19.96
CA ALA A 55 18.31 -17.28 -18.67
C ALA A 55 18.13 -18.80 -18.77
N ARG A 56 17.16 -19.24 -19.58
CA ARG A 56 16.91 -20.67 -19.84
C ARG A 56 18.04 -21.29 -20.68
N GLY A 57 18.58 -20.56 -21.65
CA GLY A 57 19.69 -21.00 -22.51
C GLY A 57 20.99 -21.29 -21.75
N VAL A 58 21.23 -20.61 -20.63
CA VAL A 58 22.39 -20.88 -19.74
C VAL A 58 22.07 -21.87 -18.60
N GLY A 59 20.89 -22.49 -18.60
CA GLY A 59 20.54 -23.54 -17.65
C GLY A 59 20.05 -23.06 -16.27
N MET A 60 19.59 -21.82 -16.14
CA MET A 60 19.03 -21.33 -14.86
C MET A 60 17.75 -22.09 -14.48
N THR A 61 17.68 -22.48 -13.20
CA THR A 61 16.44 -22.99 -12.60
C THR A 61 15.41 -21.87 -12.41
N GLY A 62 14.11 -22.21 -12.29
CA GLY A 62 13.06 -21.21 -12.11
C GLY A 62 13.26 -20.28 -10.91
N ARG A 63 13.81 -20.78 -9.80
CA ARG A 63 14.14 -19.95 -8.62
C ARG A 63 15.31 -19.01 -8.89
N GLN A 64 16.36 -19.48 -9.57
CA GLN A 64 17.49 -18.64 -9.96
C GLN A 64 17.06 -17.54 -10.95
N ARG A 65 16.21 -17.87 -11.91
CA ARG A 65 15.64 -16.91 -12.86
C ARG A 65 14.77 -15.88 -12.16
N LEU A 66 13.90 -16.31 -11.25
CA LEU A 66 13.02 -15.41 -10.50
C LEU A 66 13.82 -14.39 -9.68
N PHE A 67 14.73 -14.84 -8.82
CA PHE A 67 15.49 -13.93 -7.94
C PHE A 67 16.63 -13.19 -8.64
N GLY A 68 17.21 -13.78 -9.69
CA GLY A 68 18.37 -13.22 -10.37
C GLY A 68 18.04 -12.30 -11.54
N ILE A 69 16.86 -12.44 -12.16
CA ILE A 69 16.50 -11.72 -13.38
C ILE A 69 15.10 -11.11 -13.27
N GLU A 70 14.06 -11.93 -13.12
CA GLU A 70 12.66 -11.45 -13.19
C GLU A 70 12.36 -10.42 -12.09
N LEU A 71 12.69 -10.72 -10.83
CA LEU A 71 12.46 -9.81 -9.71
C LEU A 71 13.23 -8.50 -9.89
N PRO A 72 14.56 -8.48 -10.07
CA PRO A 72 15.31 -7.24 -10.29
C PRO A 72 14.76 -6.37 -11.42
N LEU A 73 14.33 -6.99 -12.53
CA LEU A 73 13.81 -6.25 -13.68
C LEU A 73 12.37 -5.76 -13.46
N ALA A 74 11.57 -6.49 -12.69
CA ALA A 74 10.21 -6.11 -12.29
C ALA A 74 10.17 -5.10 -11.15
N MET A 75 11.24 -4.98 -10.33
CA MET A 75 11.28 -4.12 -9.14
C MET A 75 10.78 -2.69 -9.38
N PRO A 76 11.18 -1.97 -10.45
CA PRO A 76 10.70 -0.60 -10.67
C PRO A 76 9.17 -0.51 -10.79
N VAL A 77 8.57 -1.50 -11.46
CA VAL A 77 7.11 -1.58 -11.63
C VAL A 77 6.44 -1.98 -10.32
N ILE A 78 7.00 -2.95 -9.59
CA ILE A 78 6.49 -3.38 -8.27
C ILE A 78 6.49 -2.20 -7.29
N LEU A 79 7.58 -1.43 -7.24
CA LEU A 79 7.73 -0.27 -6.36
C LEU A 79 6.75 0.86 -6.73
N THR A 80 6.53 1.08 -8.02
CA THR A 80 5.47 1.99 -8.51
C THR A 80 4.09 1.52 -8.03
N GLY A 81 3.82 0.21 -8.12
CA GLY A 81 2.59 -0.40 -7.61
C GLY A 81 2.42 -0.18 -6.09
N ILE A 82 3.47 -0.38 -5.31
CA ILE A 82 3.46 -0.16 -3.86
C ILE A 82 3.12 1.29 -3.53
N ARG A 83 3.69 2.26 -4.25
CA ARG A 83 3.35 3.68 -4.09
C ARG A 83 1.88 3.96 -4.34
N ILE A 84 1.32 3.41 -5.42
CA ILE A 84 -0.10 3.58 -5.76
C ILE A 84 -0.98 3.01 -4.62
N VAL A 85 -0.67 1.81 -4.15
CA VAL A 85 -1.42 1.17 -3.05
C VAL A 85 -1.28 1.96 -1.75
N LEU A 86 -0.09 2.50 -1.46
CA LEU A 86 0.14 3.33 -0.27
C LEU A 86 -0.78 4.55 -0.25
N VAL A 87 -0.82 5.32 -1.35
CA VAL A 87 -1.67 6.51 -1.48
C VAL A 87 -3.15 6.13 -1.40
N GLN A 88 -3.54 5.05 -2.08
CA GLN A 88 -4.91 4.54 -2.04
C GLN A 88 -5.32 4.15 -0.62
N ASN A 89 -4.47 3.43 0.11
CA ASN A 89 -4.73 3.00 1.48
C ASN A 89 -4.91 4.18 2.45
N ILE A 90 -4.15 5.27 2.28
CA ILE A 90 -4.30 6.48 3.09
C ILE A 90 -5.67 7.12 2.86
N GLY A 91 -6.13 7.15 1.60
CA GLY A 91 -7.49 7.56 1.26
C GLY A 91 -8.55 6.65 1.91
N LEU A 92 -8.39 5.33 1.79
CA LEU A 92 -9.31 4.36 2.38
C LEU A 92 -9.31 4.38 3.92
N ALA A 93 -8.18 4.67 4.55
CA ALA A 93 -8.09 4.84 6.00
C ALA A 93 -8.94 6.02 6.49
N THR A 94 -9.09 7.06 5.67
CA THR A 94 -10.00 8.17 5.95
C THR A 94 -11.43 7.66 6.01
N ILE A 95 -11.85 6.84 5.04
CA ILE A 95 -13.17 6.21 5.01
C ILE A 95 -13.37 5.26 6.19
N ALA A 96 -12.32 4.54 6.60
CA ALA A 96 -12.36 3.62 7.73
C ALA A 96 -12.68 4.30 9.07
N ALA A 97 -12.58 5.63 9.17
CA ALA A 97 -13.08 6.38 10.31
C ALA A 97 -14.57 6.13 10.59
N LEU A 98 -15.38 5.82 9.56
CA LEU A 98 -16.82 5.52 9.69
C LEU A 98 -17.10 4.25 10.53
N ILE A 99 -16.19 3.28 10.51
CA ILE A 99 -16.31 2.04 11.27
C ILE A 99 -15.51 2.10 12.59
N GLY A 100 -15.16 3.30 13.04
CA GLY A 100 -14.38 3.52 14.26
C GLY A 100 -12.86 3.40 14.07
N GLY A 101 -12.36 3.48 12.83
CA GLY A 101 -10.93 3.45 12.54
C GLY A 101 -10.13 4.63 13.13
N GLY A 102 -10.80 5.75 13.43
CA GLY A 102 -10.18 6.95 13.97
C GLY A 102 -9.45 7.80 12.91
N GLY A 103 -8.50 8.62 13.37
CA GLY A 103 -7.66 9.46 12.50
C GLY A 103 -8.37 10.70 11.94
N PHE A 104 -7.75 11.33 10.92
CA PHE A 104 -8.25 12.57 10.32
C PHE A 104 -9.62 12.43 9.63
N GLY A 105 -9.99 11.22 9.19
CA GLY A 105 -11.30 10.95 8.62
C GLY A 105 -12.47 11.25 9.56
N VAL A 106 -12.25 11.22 10.87
CA VAL A 106 -13.27 11.60 11.86
C VAL A 106 -13.72 13.05 11.65
N PHE A 107 -12.78 13.97 11.44
CA PHE A 107 -13.10 15.39 11.20
C PHE A 107 -13.79 15.60 9.86
N VAL A 108 -13.37 14.86 8.83
CA VAL A 108 -14.02 14.88 7.50
C VAL A 108 -15.50 14.52 7.63
N PHE A 109 -15.81 13.38 8.24
CA PHE A 109 -17.20 12.91 8.35
C PHE A 109 -18.04 13.74 9.33
N GLN A 110 -17.45 14.21 10.43
CA GLN A 110 -18.14 15.15 11.32
C GLN A 110 -18.47 16.46 10.59
N GLY A 111 -17.56 16.96 9.77
CA GLY A 111 -17.74 18.22 9.05
C GLY A 111 -18.82 18.11 7.98
N VAL A 112 -18.85 16.99 7.25
CA VAL A 112 -19.93 16.67 6.31
C VAL A 112 -21.27 16.57 7.04
N GLY A 113 -21.32 15.87 8.18
CA GLY A 113 -22.54 15.72 8.96
C GLY A 113 -23.08 17.02 9.56
N GLN A 114 -22.21 17.98 9.86
CA GLN A 114 -22.57 19.29 10.42
C GLN A 114 -22.63 20.41 9.37
N THR A 115 -22.40 20.10 8.09
CA THR A 115 -22.25 21.10 7.01
C THR A 115 -21.18 22.16 7.32
N ALA A 116 -20.16 21.79 8.10
CA ALA A 116 -19.08 22.65 8.52
C ALA A 116 -17.84 22.41 7.64
N MET A 117 -17.67 23.22 6.60
CA MET A 117 -16.57 23.08 5.64
C MET A 117 -15.20 23.18 6.32
N ASP A 118 -15.07 24.04 7.32
CA ASP A 118 -13.82 24.22 8.07
C ASP A 118 -13.37 22.91 8.73
N LEU A 119 -14.31 22.12 9.26
CA LEU A 119 -14.01 20.82 9.88
C LEU A 119 -13.68 19.75 8.83
N VAL A 120 -14.31 19.82 7.65
CA VAL A 120 -13.96 18.95 6.52
C VAL A 120 -12.52 19.20 6.08
N LEU A 121 -12.14 20.47 5.92
CA LEU A 121 -10.79 20.89 5.54
C LEU A 121 -9.77 20.50 6.62
N LEU A 122 -10.13 20.63 7.90
CA LEU A 122 -9.29 20.21 9.03
C LEU A 122 -8.90 18.73 8.95
N GLY A 123 -9.78 17.85 8.43
CA GLY A 123 -9.45 16.45 8.19
C GLY A 123 -8.79 16.19 6.84
N ALA A 124 -9.31 16.79 5.77
CA ALA A 124 -8.89 16.49 4.40
C ALA A 124 -7.48 16.98 4.08
N VAL A 125 -7.14 18.22 4.47
CA VAL A 125 -5.83 18.83 4.18
C VAL A 125 -4.67 18.03 4.77
N PRO A 126 -4.63 17.71 6.08
CA PRO A 126 -3.52 16.92 6.64
C PRO A 126 -3.47 15.51 6.06
N THR A 127 -4.62 14.92 5.69
CA THR A 127 -4.66 13.61 5.03
C THR A 127 -3.98 13.64 3.67
N VAL A 128 -4.27 14.66 2.85
CA VAL A 128 -3.64 14.85 1.54
C VAL A 128 -2.14 15.09 1.70
N VAL A 129 -1.74 15.95 2.64
CA VAL A 129 -0.33 16.21 2.94
C VAL A 129 0.40 14.92 3.35
N LEU A 130 -0.23 14.09 4.20
CA LEU A 130 0.33 12.81 4.61
C LEU A 130 0.48 11.84 3.43
N ALA A 131 -0.53 11.76 2.55
CA ALA A 131 -0.47 10.93 1.34
C ALA A 131 0.67 11.34 0.40
N PHE A 132 0.80 12.64 0.13
CA PHE A 132 1.90 13.17 -0.68
C PHE A 132 3.25 12.92 -0.03
N THR A 133 3.39 13.22 1.26
CA THR A 133 4.64 13.01 2.00
C THR A 133 5.06 11.55 1.98
N ALA A 134 4.13 10.63 2.24
CA ALA A 134 4.40 9.19 2.22
C ALA A 134 4.83 8.71 0.83
N ALA A 135 4.17 9.19 -0.24
CA ALA A 135 4.56 8.88 -1.61
C ALA A 135 5.96 9.39 -1.94
N THR A 136 6.25 10.66 -1.63
CA THR A 136 7.57 11.27 -1.90
C THR A 136 8.68 10.61 -1.09
N VAL A 137 8.45 10.25 0.17
CA VAL A 137 9.42 9.52 0.98
C VAL A 137 9.70 8.14 0.37
N LEU A 138 8.67 7.43 -0.08
CA LEU A 138 8.85 6.14 -0.74
C LEU A 138 9.65 6.29 -2.05
N ASP A 139 9.30 7.25 -2.90
CA ASP A 139 10.04 7.53 -4.13
C ASP A 139 11.52 7.84 -3.85
N ALA A 140 11.79 8.69 -2.85
CA ALA A 140 13.16 9.03 -2.46
C ALA A 140 13.94 7.80 -1.94
N LEU A 141 13.30 6.94 -1.12
CA LEU A 141 13.93 5.70 -0.65
C LEU A 141 14.22 4.73 -1.80
N VAL A 142 13.35 4.68 -2.80
CA VAL A 142 13.55 3.87 -4.00
C VAL A 142 14.75 4.39 -4.80
N GLU A 143 14.82 5.70 -5.01
CA GLU A 143 15.91 6.33 -5.76
C GLU A 143 17.28 6.15 -5.08
N LEU A 144 17.34 6.24 -3.75
CA LEU A 144 18.56 6.00 -2.98
C LEU A 144 19.08 4.56 -3.09
N ASN A 145 18.18 3.59 -3.24
CA ASN A 145 18.53 2.17 -3.35
C ASN A 145 18.63 1.67 -4.81
N ALA A 146 18.29 2.51 -5.79
CA ALA A 146 18.41 2.16 -7.20
C ALA A 146 19.89 2.16 -7.63
N PRO A 147 20.40 1.07 -8.25
CA PRO A 147 21.75 1.07 -8.80
C PRO A 147 21.88 2.13 -9.91
N VAL A 148 23.05 2.79 -9.96
CA VAL A 148 23.42 4.00 -10.72
C VAL A 148 23.03 4.02 -12.23
N GLY A 149 22.62 2.90 -12.83
CA GLY A 149 22.27 2.77 -14.25
C GLY A 149 20.93 3.36 -14.71
N THR A 150 20.03 3.76 -13.82
CA THR A 150 18.72 4.34 -14.18
C THR A 150 18.66 5.87 -14.20
N ARG A 151 19.78 6.56 -13.90
CA ARG A 151 19.89 8.03 -13.80
C ARG A 151 19.55 8.83 -15.07
N GLY A 152 19.33 8.18 -16.22
CA GLY A 152 19.27 8.84 -17.53
C GLY A 152 17.91 9.00 -18.20
N LYS A 153 16.77 8.67 -17.57
CA LYS A 153 15.46 8.67 -18.28
C LYS A 153 14.36 9.56 -17.67
N ALA A 154 14.67 10.41 -16.71
CA ALA A 154 13.70 11.33 -16.10
C ALA A 154 14.06 12.81 -16.33
N ALA A 155 14.47 13.15 -17.56
CA ALA A 155 14.56 14.53 -18.03
C ALA A 155 13.69 14.70 -19.27
#